data_AF-A0A9K3D1S7-F1
#
_entry.id   AF-A0A9K3D1S7-F1
#
_cell.length_a   1.000
_cell.length_b   1.000
_cell.length_c   1.000
_cell.angle_alpha   90.00
_cell.angle_beta   90.00
_cell.angle_gamma   90.00
#
_symmetry.space_group_name_H-M   'P 1'
#
loop_
_entity.id
_entity.type
_entity.pdbx_description
1 polymer ?
#
loop_
_entity_poly.entity_id
_entity_poly.type
_entity_poly.pdbx_seq_one_letter_code
_entity_poly.pdbx_strand_id
1 'polypeptide(L)'
;MSDPTNTVYVSNLASSVTRGRLQEFFAFAGTIENCNVHHNEEGDITQAAVTFSSPEALGTATLLHNAVLDGRPINVQLQPSSSPLPFAQGDLADDLFRVLPSNPKMRAIAKKKMDDVLAKFIITAVDSTFKALKSQVATLKETLEPKMREGMQPIVDAEASLLKQLDEKVRDPLKPHLDKFVVPALAQVTKVILGPVDGGFAQFLKEWNARTDEVVKRVQDKGEDGLKRACSYTGAHHFYWSYWGGLREPCHKLDEMREPIELLGIICSHVRGYQFVSDCYSMMKELARKAYFTLEIQTRANMKAGDSVADAITKAVEDVQGRLLNDTQMYMHQYLFDRLKQVVWEPLESKAIPALASLVEPLDALIPGPVKQFISIAGLLERFISDTVDGILEGAVDEAASSAIEGLASAV
;
A
#
# COMPACT_ATOMS: atom_id res chain seq x y z
N MET A 1 -20.76 3.20 44.80
CA MET A 1 -19.90 2.09 44.34
C MET A 1 -20.75 1.17 43.49
N SER A 2 -20.49 1.17 42.18
CA SER A 2 -20.72 0.04 41.26
C SER A 2 -19.86 0.35 40.03
N ASP A 3 -18.74 -0.39 39.96
CA ASP A 3 -17.54 -0.27 39.13
C ASP A 3 -17.78 -0.53 37.62
N PRO A 4 -16.77 -0.33 36.73
CA PRO A 4 -16.91 -0.56 35.30
C PRO A 4 -17.29 -2.02 35.03
N THR A 5 -18.32 -2.22 34.22
CA THR A 5 -18.87 -3.54 33.93
C THR A 5 -17.82 -4.37 33.21
N ASN A 6 -17.25 -5.38 33.89
CA ASN A 6 -16.40 -6.43 33.30
C ASN A 6 -17.24 -7.36 32.40
N THR A 7 -18.00 -6.79 31.46
CA THR A 7 -19.01 -7.50 30.68
C THR A 7 -18.81 -7.28 29.18
N VAL A 8 -18.89 -8.38 28.43
CA VAL A 8 -18.95 -8.36 26.96
C VAL A 8 -20.35 -8.70 26.49
N TYR A 9 -20.78 -8.05 25.41
CA TYR A 9 -21.99 -8.40 24.67
C TYR A 9 -21.63 -9.27 23.47
N VAL A 10 -22.38 -10.35 23.32
CA VAL A 10 -22.25 -11.33 22.26
C VAL A 10 -23.53 -11.32 21.45
N SER A 11 -23.42 -11.21 20.13
CA SER A 11 -24.54 -11.18 19.19
C SER A 11 -24.27 -12.07 17.98
N ASN A 12 -25.27 -12.22 17.11
CA ASN A 12 -25.24 -13.14 15.95
C ASN A 12 -25.11 -14.61 16.35
N LEU A 13 -25.75 -15.00 17.46
CA LEU A 13 -25.75 -16.38 17.96
C LEU A 13 -26.64 -17.28 17.06
N ALA A 14 -26.29 -18.56 16.96
CA ALA A 14 -27.18 -19.55 16.36
C ALA A 14 -28.25 -19.96 17.38
N SER A 15 -29.45 -20.31 16.92
CA SER A 15 -30.57 -20.72 17.81
C SER A 15 -30.26 -21.98 18.64
N SER A 16 -29.29 -22.79 18.20
CA SER A 16 -28.80 -23.96 18.95
C SER A 16 -27.91 -23.62 20.15
N VAL A 17 -27.38 -22.39 20.22
CA VAL A 17 -26.42 -21.99 21.27
C VAL A 17 -27.13 -21.90 22.60
N THR A 18 -26.58 -22.55 23.64
CA THR A 18 -27.12 -22.50 25.01
C THR A 18 -26.23 -21.67 25.94
N ARG A 19 -26.77 -21.27 27.10
CA ARG A 19 -26.01 -20.59 28.16
C ARG A 19 -24.75 -21.37 28.57
N GLY A 20 -24.88 -22.69 28.73
CA GLY A 20 -23.74 -23.55 29.10
C GLY A 20 -22.66 -23.55 28.01
N ARG A 21 -23.06 -23.57 26.75
CA ARG A 21 -22.14 -23.51 25.61
C ARG A 21 -21.37 -22.19 25.54
N LEU A 22 -22.05 -21.07 25.82
CA LEU A 22 -21.41 -19.76 25.92
C LEU A 22 -20.41 -19.71 27.08
N GLN A 23 -20.76 -20.28 28.25
CA GLN A 23 -19.86 -20.32 29.39
C GLN A 23 -18.59 -21.13 29.09
N GLU A 24 -18.73 -22.31 28.48
CA GLU A 24 -17.59 -23.12 28.04
C GLU A 24 -16.70 -22.37 27.04
N PHE A 25 -17.32 -21.72 26.06
CA PHE A 25 -16.60 -21.00 25.02
C PHE A 25 -15.81 -19.81 25.56
N PHE A 26 -16.40 -19.03 26.48
CA PHE A 26 -15.75 -17.87 27.09
C PHE A 26 -14.89 -18.18 28.31
N ALA A 27 -14.94 -19.40 28.86
CA ALA A 27 -14.12 -19.80 30.02
C ALA A 27 -12.61 -19.66 29.75
N PHE A 28 -12.18 -19.75 28.49
CA PHE A 28 -10.79 -19.50 28.10
C PHE A 28 -10.34 -18.06 28.38
N ALA A 29 -11.25 -17.09 28.30
CA ALA A 29 -10.93 -15.68 28.52
C ALA A 29 -10.75 -15.34 30.01
N GLY A 30 -11.42 -16.07 30.91
CA GLY A 30 -11.31 -15.90 32.36
C GLY A 30 -12.50 -16.50 33.12
N THR A 31 -12.49 -16.35 34.44
CA THR A 31 -13.58 -16.80 35.31
C THR A 31 -14.84 -15.98 35.07
N ILE A 32 -15.93 -16.65 34.66
CA ILE A 32 -17.23 -16.03 34.39
C ILE A 32 -18.04 -15.96 35.68
N GLU A 33 -18.43 -14.76 36.10
CA GLU A 33 -19.32 -14.52 37.24
C GLU A 33 -20.78 -14.62 36.84
N ASN A 34 -21.13 -14.10 35.67
CA ASN A 34 -22.49 -14.12 35.18
C ASN A 34 -22.53 -14.30 33.65
N CYS A 35 -23.56 -14.98 33.17
CA CYS A 35 -23.84 -15.13 31.74
C CYS A 35 -25.35 -15.02 31.59
N ASN A 36 -25.79 -13.87 31.10
CA ASN A 36 -27.20 -13.55 30.88
C ASN A 36 -27.52 -13.67 29.40
N VAL A 37 -28.61 -14.34 29.05
CA VAL A 37 -28.96 -14.63 27.66
C VAL A 37 -30.30 -14.00 27.34
N HIS A 38 -30.38 -13.30 26.21
CA HIS A 38 -31.58 -12.64 25.72
C HIS A 38 -32.23 -13.47 24.62
N HIS A 39 -33.52 -13.72 24.80
CA HIS A 39 -34.37 -14.45 23.86
C HIS A 39 -35.23 -13.48 23.05
N ASN A 40 -35.51 -13.80 21.79
CA ASN A 40 -36.54 -13.11 21.01
C ASN A 40 -37.95 -13.58 21.38
N GLU A 41 -38.97 -13.00 20.74
CA GLU A 41 -40.38 -13.34 20.95
C GLU A 41 -40.72 -14.80 20.58
N GLU A 42 -39.90 -15.44 19.74
CA GLU A 42 -40.02 -16.84 19.32
C GLU A 42 -39.31 -17.82 20.28
N GLY A 43 -38.61 -17.31 21.29
CA GLY A 43 -37.88 -18.09 22.30
C GLY A 43 -36.42 -18.40 21.96
N ASP A 44 -35.94 -17.99 20.78
CA ASP A 44 -34.57 -18.20 20.33
C ASP A 44 -33.58 -17.20 20.94
N ILE A 45 -32.37 -17.68 21.23
CA ILE A 45 -31.28 -16.86 21.76
C ILE A 45 -30.75 -15.94 20.66
N THR A 46 -30.79 -14.64 20.91
CA THR A 46 -30.32 -13.62 19.95
C THR A 46 -29.04 -12.94 20.40
N GLN A 47 -28.91 -12.72 21.71
CA GLN A 47 -27.80 -11.99 22.32
C GLN A 47 -27.47 -12.56 23.70
N ALA A 48 -26.25 -12.33 24.17
CA ALA A 48 -25.85 -12.67 25.52
C ALA A 48 -24.90 -11.61 26.10
N ALA A 49 -24.95 -11.43 27.41
CA ALA A 49 -24.01 -10.62 28.18
C ALA A 49 -23.21 -11.53 29.12
N VAL A 50 -21.88 -11.55 28.97
CA VAL A 50 -20.98 -12.39 29.77
C VAL A 50 -20.12 -11.49 30.65
N THR A 51 -20.28 -11.62 31.97
CA THR A 51 -19.55 -10.85 32.99
C THR A 51 -18.44 -11.69 33.60
N PHE A 52 -17.23 -11.17 33.59
CA PHE A 52 -16.03 -11.82 34.13
C PHE A 52 -15.63 -11.22 35.48
N SER A 53 -14.91 -12.01 36.27
CA SER A 53 -14.40 -11.58 37.58
C SER A 53 -13.24 -10.60 37.49
N SER A 54 -12.60 -10.46 36.32
CA SER A 54 -11.42 -9.61 36.12
C SER A 54 -11.50 -8.84 34.80
N PRO A 55 -11.04 -7.57 34.78
CA PRO A 55 -11.05 -6.73 33.58
C PRO A 55 -10.07 -7.23 32.50
N GLU A 56 -9.00 -7.94 32.88
CA GLU A 56 -8.04 -8.52 31.93
C GLU A 56 -8.70 -9.55 30.99
N ALA A 57 -9.75 -10.24 31.46
CA ALA A 57 -10.51 -11.20 30.67
C ALA A 57 -11.25 -10.55 29.48
N LEU A 58 -11.54 -9.26 29.54
CA LEU A 58 -12.25 -8.53 28.48
C LEU A 58 -11.45 -8.44 27.19
N GLY A 59 -10.14 -8.20 27.31
CA GLY A 59 -9.25 -8.14 26.15
C GLY A 59 -9.24 -9.47 25.40
N THR A 60 -9.04 -10.56 26.13
CA THR A 60 -9.05 -11.92 25.58
C THR A 60 -10.41 -12.31 25.02
N ALA A 61 -11.52 -11.97 25.70
CA ALA A 61 -12.86 -12.24 25.21
C ALA A 61 -13.17 -11.49 23.91
N THR A 62 -12.70 -10.25 23.77
CA THR A 62 -12.91 -9.44 22.55
C THR A 62 -12.15 -10.00 21.34
N LEU A 63 -11.02 -10.68 21.55
CA LEU A 63 -10.30 -11.39 20.48
C LEU A 63 -11.12 -12.53 19.86
N LEU A 64 -12.17 -13.00 20.53
CA LEU A 64 -13.09 -14.01 20.00
C LEU A 64 -14.16 -13.42 19.07
N HIS A 65 -14.08 -12.13 18.74
CA HIS A 65 -14.89 -11.52 17.70
C HIS A 65 -14.66 -12.24 16.35
N ASN A 66 -15.74 -12.58 15.65
CA ASN A 66 -15.79 -13.43 14.45
C ASN A 66 -15.34 -14.89 14.62
N ALA A 67 -15.10 -15.36 15.85
CA ALA A 67 -14.90 -16.79 16.07
C ALA A 67 -16.20 -17.57 15.73
N VAL A 68 -16.04 -18.79 15.24
CA VAL A 68 -17.18 -19.65 14.85
C VAL A 68 -17.68 -20.42 16.06
N LEU A 69 -18.94 -20.20 16.45
CA LEU A 69 -19.66 -20.97 17.48
C LEU A 69 -20.87 -21.63 16.84
N ASP A 70 -20.96 -22.95 16.94
CA ASP A 70 -22.01 -23.78 16.33
C ASP A 70 -22.26 -23.46 14.84
N GLY A 71 -21.17 -23.26 14.08
CA GLY A 71 -21.21 -23.03 12.64
C GLY A 71 -21.51 -21.59 12.22
N ARG A 72 -21.68 -20.65 13.16
CA ARG A 72 -21.95 -19.23 12.88
C ARG A 72 -20.88 -18.31 13.51
N PRO A 73 -20.37 -17.30 12.80
CA PRO A 73 -19.44 -16.35 13.39
C PRO A 73 -20.17 -15.45 14.39
N ILE A 74 -19.65 -15.34 15.60
CA ILE A 74 -20.25 -14.50 16.66
C ILE A 74 -19.62 -13.10 16.66
N ASN A 75 -20.39 -12.10 17.07
CA ASN A 75 -19.91 -10.74 17.26
C ASN A 75 -19.77 -10.45 18.75
N VAL A 76 -18.54 -10.22 19.20
CA VAL A 76 -18.21 -9.85 20.58
C VAL A 76 -17.84 -8.38 20.65
N GLN A 77 -18.45 -7.64 21.59
CA GLN A 77 -18.21 -6.22 21.82
C GLN A 77 -18.13 -5.95 23.33
N LEU A 78 -17.34 -4.96 23.73
CA LEU A 78 -17.37 -4.46 25.11
C LEU A 78 -18.72 -3.79 25.38
N GLN A 79 -19.27 -3.96 26.58
CA GLN A 79 -20.42 -3.18 27.01
C GLN A 79 -20.08 -1.68 26.90
N PRO A 80 -20.79 -0.91 26.06
CA PRO A 80 -20.66 0.54 26.11
C PRO A 80 -21.13 0.96 27.51
N SER A 81 -20.27 1.68 28.24
CA SER A 81 -20.60 2.17 29.57
C SER A 81 -21.90 2.96 29.51
N SER A 82 -23.00 2.40 30.03
CA SER A 82 -24.30 3.07 30.11
C SER A 82 -24.38 4.04 31.28
N SER A 83 -23.26 4.38 31.90
CA SER A 83 -23.17 5.66 32.59
C SER A 83 -23.32 6.74 31.53
N PRO A 84 -24.36 7.59 31.55
CA PRO A 84 -24.20 8.90 30.94
C PRO A 84 -22.90 9.43 31.52
N LEU A 85 -21.93 9.76 30.66
CA LEU A 85 -20.84 10.63 31.06
C LEU A 85 -21.51 11.72 31.90
N PRO A 86 -21.05 11.99 33.14
CA PRO A 86 -21.58 13.10 33.89
C PRO A 86 -21.41 14.31 32.96
N PHE A 87 -22.53 14.76 32.38
CA PHE A 87 -22.51 15.91 31.50
C PHE A 87 -22.01 17.07 32.36
N ALA A 88 -20.84 17.57 31.98
CA ALA A 88 -20.32 18.88 32.30
C ALA A 88 -20.42 19.32 33.77
N GLN A 89 -19.43 18.94 34.59
CA GLN A 89 -18.70 20.03 35.23
C GLN A 89 -17.85 20.66 34.13
N GLY A 90 -18.09 21.95 33.87
CA GLY A 90 -17.67 22.72 32.70
C GLY A 90 -16.49 22.15 31.91
N ASP A 91 -16.68 22.00 30.60
CA ASP A 91 -15.58 21.71 29.69
C ASP A 91 -14.51 22.79 29.90
N LEU A 92 -13.39 22.40 30.53
CA LEU A 92 -12.30 23.28 30.90
C LEU A 92 -11.80 24.06 29.68
N ALA A 93 -11.91 23.46 28.49
CA ALA A 93 -11.59 24.14 27.24
C ALA A 93 -12.59 25.27 26.98
N ASP A 94 -13.90 25.01 27.06
CA ASP A 94 -14.98 25.97 26.84
C ASP A 94 -14.98 27.11 27.89
N ASP A 95 -14.67 26.80 29.15
CA ASP A 95 -14.49 27.78 30.22
C ASP A 95 -13.21 28.60 30.04
N LEU A 96 -12.09 28.01 29.58
CA LEU A 96 -10.91 28.79 29.20
C LEU A 96 -11.17 29.68 27.98
N PHE A 97 -11.90 29.19 26.98
CA PHE A 97 -12.21 29.93 25.75
C PHE A 97 -13.03 31.19 26.04
N ARG A 98 -13.91 31.16 27.05
CA ARG A 98 -14.69 32.31 27.50
C ARG A 98 -13.85 33.41 28.15
N VAL A 99 -12.71 33.08 28.74
CA VAL A 99 -11.82 34.03 29.43
C VAL A 99 -10.78 34.64 28.49
N LEU A 100 -10.67 34.15 27.24
CA LEU A 100 -9.70 34.67 26.28
C LEU A 100 -10.06 36.09 25.81
N PRO A 101 -9.07 37.02 25.75
CA PRO A 101 -9.30 38.39 25.33
C PRO A 101 -9.97 38.47 23.96
N SER A 102 -10.84 39.46 23.75
CA SER A 102 -11.69 39.62 22.56
C SER A 102 -10.92 39.78 21.24
N ASN A 103 -9.59 39.98 21.30
CA ASN A 103 -8.74 40.15 20.14
C ASN A 103 -8.54 38.81 19.40
N PRO A 104 -8.96 38.71 18.12
CA PRO A 104 -8.88 37.47 17.34
C PRO A 104 -7.47 36.89 17.23
N LYS A 105 -6.43 37.73 17.14
CA LYS A 105 -5.03 37.29 17.05
C LYS A 105 -4.56 36.65 18.36
N MET A 106 -4.96 37.19 19.49
CA MET A 106 -4.63 36.65 20.81
C MET A 106 -5.36 35.33 21.09
N ARG A 107 -6.62 35.19 20.63
CA ARG A 107 -7.36 33.93 20.70
C ARG A 107 -6.68 32.82 19.89
N ALA A 108 -6.23 33.13 18.68
CA ALA A 108 -5.52 32.16 17.85
C ALA A 108 -4.21 31.69 18.50
N ILE A 109 -3.45 32.60 19.12
CA ILE A 109 -2.20 32.28 19.83
C ILE A 109 -2.48 31.42 21.08
N ALA A 110 -3.49 31.78 21.87
CA ALA A 110 -3.86 31.04 23.07
C ALA A 110 -4.39 29.63 22.74
N LYS A 111 -5.25 29.51 21.73
CA LYS A 111 -5.74 28.21 21.22
C LYS A 111 -4.58 27.33 20.78
N LYS A 112 -3.67 27.87 19.96
CA LYS A 112 -2.48 27.13 19.50
C LYS A 112 -1.62 26.63 20.66
N LYS A 113 -1.40 27.46 21.70
CA LYS A 113 -0.65 27.05 22.88
C LYS A 113 -1.36 25.95 23.69
N MET A 114 -2.68 26.02 23.83
CA MET A 114 -3.46 24.95 24.47
C MET A 114 -3.39 23.64 23.67
N ASP A 115 -3.57 23.72 22.35
CA ASP A 115 -3.45 22.57 21.45
C ASP A 115 -2.04 21.95 21.55
N ASP A 116 -0.98 22.77 21.59
CA ASP A 116 0.41 22.31 21.76
C ASP A 116 0.64 21.63 23.12
N VAL A 117 0.02 22.10 24.20
CA VAL A 117 0.13 21.49 25.54
C VAL A 117 -0.63 20.18 25.61
N LEU A 118 -1.86 20.14 25.08
CA LEU A 118 -2.67 18.92 25.00
C LEU A 118 -1.99 17.86 24.14
N ALA A 119 -1.47 18.25 22.97
CA ALA A 119 -0.70 17.37 22.11
C ALA A 119 0.52 16.80 22.84
N LYS A 120 1.28 17.62 23.58
CA LYS A 120 2.44 17.14 24.35
C LYS A 120 2.05 16.15 25.45
N PHE A 121 0.95 16.40 26.18
CA PHE A 121 0.47 15.49 27.21
C PHE A 121 0.04 14.15 26.61
N ILE A 122 -0.74 14.19 25.53
CA ILE A 122 -1.20 12.98 24.82
C ILE A 122 -0.01 12.22 24.23
N ILE A 123 0.90 12.90 23.54
CA ILE A 123 2.10 12.29 22.97
C ILE A 123 2.94 11.64 24.07
N THR A 124 3.18 12.33 25.19
CA THR A 124 4.00 11.77 26.28
C THR A 124 3.34 10.55 26.92
N ALA A 125 2.03 10.60 27.15
CA ALA A 125 1.28 9.48 27.70
C ALA A 125 1.30 8.26 26.77
N VAL A 126 1.00 8.46 25.48
CA VAL A 126 0.86 7.38 24.50
C VAL A 126 2.22 6.85 24.02
N ASP A 127 3.23 7.71 23.84
CA ASP A 127 4.56 7.33 23.33
C ASP A 127 5.26 6.33 24.27
N SER A 128 5.10 6.49 25.59
CA SER A 128 5.65 5.55 26.56
C SER A 128 5.03 4.14 26.43
N THR A 129 3.70 4.07 26.30
CA THR A 129 2.96 2.83 26.08
C THR A 129 3.30 2.20 24.73
N PHE A 130 3.41 3.01 23.67
CA PHE A 130 3.73 2.53 22.33
C PHE A 130 5.16 2.00 22.22
N LYS A 131 6.13 2.65 22.91
CA LYS A 131 7.51 2.14 23.03
C LYS A 131 7.56 0.81 23.77
N ALA A 132 6.81 0.66 24.86
CA ALA A 132 6.72 -0.60 25.60
C ALA A 132 6.12 -1.72 24.72
N LEU A 133 5.02 -1.45 24.02
CA LEU A 133 4.41 -2.36 23.05
C LEU A 133 5.38 -2.75 21.93
N LYS A 134 6.09 -1.78 21.34
CA LYS A 134 7.10 -2.04 20.30
C LYS A 134 8.20 -2.97 20.81
N SER A 135 8.66 -2.78 22.04
CA SER A 135 9.65 -3.66 22.68
C SER A 135 9.09 -5.08 22.88
N GLN A 136 7.85 -5.21 23.37
CA GLN A 136 7.21 -6.52 23.55
C GLN A 136 7.01 -7.25 22.21
N VAL A 137 6.58 -6.54 21.17
CA VAL A 137 6.46 -7.09 19.82
C VAL A 137 7.81 -7.55 19.28
N ALA A 138 8.89 -6.81 19.54
CA ALA A 138 10.23 -7.23 19.14
C ALA A 138 10.66 -8.53 19.84
N THR A 139 10.44 -8.66 21.15
CA THR A 139 10.75 -9.88 21.91
C THR A 139 9.88 -11.07 21.46
N LEU A 140 8.59 -10.85 21.20
CA LEU A 140 7.71 -11.87 20.65
C LEU A 140 8.16 -12.31 19.26
N LYS A 141 8.58 -11.37 18.40
CA LYS A 141 9.13 -11.67 17.09
C LYS A 141 10.36 -12.57 17.19
N GLU A 142 11.32 -12.27 18.07
CA GLU A 142 12.51 -13.10 18.28
C GLU A 142 12.18 -14.53 18.72
N THR A 143 11.08 -14.71 19.45
CA THR A 143 10.64 -16.04 19.93
C THR A 143 9.82 -16.80 18.88
N LEU A 144 8.99 -16.09 18.11
CA LEU A 144 8.06 -16.68 17.15
C LEU A 144 8.70 -16.95 15.79
N GLU A 145 9.57 -16.06 15.32
CA GLU A 145 10.19 -16.17 14.00
C GLU A 145 10.97 -17.49 13.81
N PRO A 146 11.76 -18.00 14.78
CA PRO A 146 12.41 -19.31 14.66
C PRO A 146 11.41 -20.46 14.59
N LYS A 147 10.34 -20.43 15.39
CA LYS A 147 9.30 -21.48 15.41
C LYS A 147 8.48 -21.48 14.12
N MET A 148 8.16 -20.30 13.61
CA MET A 148 7.51 -20.15 12.30
C MET A 148 8.43 -20.67 11.19
N ARG A 149 9.72 -20.34 11.22
CA ARG A 149 10.69 -20.86 10.26
C ARG A 149 10.79 -22.38 10.33
N GLU A 150 10.88 -22.97 11.52
CA GLU A 150 10.90 -24.42 11.70
C GLU A 150 9.64 -25.10 11.15
N GLY A 151 8.46 -24.53 11.42
CA GLY A 151 7.20 -25.05 10.89
C GLY A 151 7.04 -24.89 9.37
N MET A 152 7.62 -23.84 8.80
CA MET A 152 7.55 -23.55 7.36
C MET A 152 8.66 -24.23 6.55
N GLN A 153 9.80 -24.59 7.18
CA GLN A 153 10.96 -25.14 6.47
C GLN A 153 10.62 -26.39 5.65
N PRO A 154 9.81 -27.36 6.12
CA PRO A 154 9.42 -28.51 5.31
C PRO A 154 8.63 -28.14 4.05
N ILE A 155 7.87 -27.04 4.09
CA ILE A 155 7.12 -26.52 2.93
C ILE A 155 8.11 -25.92 1.93
N VAL A 156 9.03 -25.07 2.41
CA VAL A 156 10.07 -24.44 1.58
C VAL A 156 10.98 -25.48 0.92
N ASP A 157 11.39 -26.52 1.66
CA ASP A 157 12.26 -27.58 1.15
C ASP A 157 11.52 -28.44 0.10
N ALA A 158 10.25 -28.77 0.35
CA ALA A 158 9.42 -29.49 -0.61
C ALA A 158 9.23 -28.66 -1.90
N GLU A 159 8.94 -27.38 -1.77
CA GLU A 159 8.82 -26.45 -2.91
C GLU A 159 10.11 -26.40 -3.73
N ALA A 160 11.26 -26.19 -3.08
CA ALA A 160 12.56 -26.12 -3.76
C ALA A 160 12.90 -27.41 -4.50
N SER A 161 12.64 -28.57 -3.88
CA SER A 161 12.84 -29.89 -4.49
C SER A 161 11.94 -30.10 -5.72
N LEU A 162 10.67 -29.71 -5.62
CA LEU A 162 9.70 -29.84 -6.72
C LEU A 162 10.01 -28.88 -7.86
N LEU A 163 10.38 -27.63 -7.58
CA LEU A 163 10.79 -26.66 -8.59
C LEU A 163 12.01 -27.15 -9.39
N LYS A 164 12.97 -27.81 -8.73
CA LYS A 164 14.12 -28.42 -9.43
C LYS A 164 13.67 -29.52 -10.38
N GLN A 165 12.81 -30.43 -9.94
CA GLN A 165 12.29 -31.50 -10.81
C GLN A 165 11.41 -30.97 -11.93
N LEU A 166 10.70 -29.88 -11.67
CA LEU A 166 9.90 -29.18 -12.66
C LEU A 166 10.80 -28.55 -13.73
N ASP A 167 11.88 -27.89 -13.32
CA ASP A 167 12.88 -27.32 -14.23
C ASP A 167 13.44 -28.38 -15.19
N GLU A 168 13.87 -29.53 -14.66
CA GLU A 168 14.40 -30.65 -15.45
C GLU A 168 13.39 -31.19 -16.48
N LYS A 169 12.08 -31.09 -16.22
CA LYS A 169 11.02 -31.59 -17.10
C LYS A 169 10.46 -30.54 -18.06
N VAL A 170 10.47 -29.28 -17.66
CA VAL A 170 9.70 -28.21 -18.32
C VAL A 170 10.59 -27.23 -19.07
N ARG A 171 11.84 -27.01 -18.66
CA ARG A 171 12.74 -26.01 -19.27
C ARG A 171 12.83 -26.15 -20.79
N ASP A 172 13.16 -27.34 -21.28
CA ASP A 172 13.31 -27.59 -22.71
C ASP A 172 11.95 -27.56 -23.46
N PRO A 173 10.89 -28.22 -22.97
CA PRO A 173 9.56 -28.12 -23.58
C PRO A 173 8.96 -26.71 -23.58
N LEU A 174 9.31 -25.85 -22.62
CA LEU A 174 8.83 -24.47 -22.54
C LEU A 174 9.44 -23.58 -23.62
N LYS A 175 10.70 -23.82 -24.01
CA LYS A 175 11.45 -22.97 -24.94
C LYS A 175 10.72 -22.68 -26.27
N PRO A 176 10.14 -23.65 -26.99
CA PRO A 176 9.37 -23.38 -28.20
C PRO A 176 8.17 -22.45 -27.98
N HIS A 177 7.57 -22.44 -26.78
CA HIS A 177 6.49 -21.51 -26.45
C HIS A 177 7.04 -20.10 -26.21
N LEU A 178 8.17 -19.97 -25.52
CA LEU A 178 8.85 -18.69 -25.32
C LEU A 178 9.27 -18.07 -26.67
N ASP A 179 9.91 -18.86 -27.53
CA ASP A 179 10.37 -18.42 -28.86
C ASP A 179 9.19 -18.00 -29.76
N LYS A 180 8.03 -18.61 -29.58
CA LYS A 180 6.83 -18.33 -30.37
C LYS A 180 6.04 -17.12 -29.86
N PHE A 181 5.89 -16.98 -28.54
CA PHE A 181 4.94 -16.04 -27.94
C PHE A 181 5.61 -14.86 -27.23
N VAL A 182 6.80 -15.06 -26.67
CA VAL A 182 7.48 -14.05 -25.84
C VAL A 182 8.46 -13.25 -26.70
N VAL A 183 9.43 -13.91 -27.33
CA VAL A 183 10.53 -13.24 -28.04
C VAL A 183 10.03 -12.28 -29.14
N PRO A 184 9.09 -12.67 -30.03
CA PRO A 184 8.62 -11.77 -31.09
C PRO A 184 7.80 -10.61 -30.55
N ALA A 185 6.98 -10.86 -29.52
CA ALA A 185 6.16 -9.85 -28.88
C ALA A 185 7.03 -8.79 -28.19
N LEU A 186 8.05 -9.22 -27.44
CA LEU A 186 8.99 -8.30 -26.79
C LEU A 186 9.71 -7.43 -27.80
N ALA A 187 10.30 -8.01 -28.85
CA ALA A 187 11.01 -7.22 -29.86
C ALA A 187 10.13 -6.14 -30.51
N GLN A 188 8.85 -6.47 -30.78
CA GLN A 188 7.92 -5.52 -31.40
C GLN A 188 7.43 -4.46 -30.41
N VAL A 189 7.00 -4.88 -29.22
CA VAL A 189 6.42 -4.00 -28.20
C VAL A 189 7.47 -3.04 -27.67
N THR A 190 8.66 -3.53 -27.33
CA THR A 190 9.77 -2.71 -26.84
C THR A 190 10.12 -1.61 -27.84
N LYS A 191 10.18 -1.93 -29.15
CA LYS A 191 10.44 -0.93 -30.20
C LYS A 191 9.36 0.16 -30.27
N VAL A 192 8.11 -0.20 -30.02
CA VAL A 192 6.96 0.72 -30.10
C VAL A 192 6.85 1.61 -28.87
N ILE A 193 7.14 1.07 -27.69
CA ILE A 193 6.87 1.73 -26.41
C ILE A 193 8.03 2.58 -25.94
N LEU A 194 9.27 2.11 -26.10
CA LEU A 194 10.42 2.76 -25.46
C LEU A 194 10.60 4.20 -25.89
N GLY A 195 10.55 4.49 -27.20
CA GLY A 195 10.76 5.85 -27.72
C GLY A 195 9.74 6.85 -27.17
N PRO A 196 8.42 6.58 -27.31
CA PRO A 196 7.36 7.41 -26.73
C PRO A 196 7.44 7.57 -25.21
N VAL A 197 7.76 6.50 -24.48
CA VAL A 197 7.90 6.53 -23.01
C VAL A 197 9.11 7.37 -22.60
N ASP A 198 10.29 7.10 -23.16
CA ASP A 198 11.50 7.86 -22.90
C ASP A 198 11.32 9.34 -23.26
N GLY A 199 10.85 9.63 -24.47
CA GLY A 199 10.59 11.00 -24.92
C GLY A 199 9.54 11.73 -24.06
N GLY A 200 8.51 11.02 -23.61
CA GLY A 200 7.50 11.54 -22.70
C GLY A 200 8.08 11.91 -21.33
N PHE A 201 8.87 11.02 -20.72
CA PHE A 201 9.48 11.26 -19.41
C PHE A 201 10.62 12.29 -19.45
N ALA A 202 11.42 12.31 -20.51
CA ALA A 202 12.43 13.35 -20.72
C ALA A 202 11.79 14.73 -20.86
N GLN A 203 10.71 14.83 -21.65
CA GLN A 203 9.96 16.08 -21.77
C GLN A 203 9.28 16.48 -20.45
N PHE A 204 8.80 15.51 -19.67
CA PHE A 204 8.23 15.75 -18.34
C PHE A 204 9.26 16.38 -17.39
N LEU A 205 10.47 15.81 -17.30
CA LEU A 205 11.55 16.35 -16.45
C LEU A 205 11.93 17.77 -16.89
N LYS A 206 12.05 18.00 -18.20
CA LYS A 206 12.32 19.32 -18.77
C LYS A 206 11.26 20.36 -18.39
N GLU A 207 9.98 20.00 -18.47
CA GLU A 207 8.87 20.90 -18.11
C GLU A 207 8.80 21.14 -16.61
N TRP A 208 9.12 20.14 -15.78
CA TRP A 208 9.23 20.33 -14.34
C TRP A 208 10.38 21.30 -14.00
N ASN A 209 11.56 21.13 -14.59
CA ASN A 209 12.73 22.00 -14.38
C ASN A 209 12.45 23.45 -14.81
N ALA A 210 11.91 23.65 -16.02
CA ALA A 210 11.55 24.98 -16.50
C ALA A 210 10.56 25.68 -15.55
N ARG A 211 9.65 24.92 -14.94
CA ARG A 211 8.66 25.46 -14.01
C ARG A 211 9.25 25.78 -12.64
N THR A 212 10.18 24.95 -12.13
CA THR A 212 10.85 25.25 -10.87
C THR A 212 11.80 26.43 -10.98
N ASP A 213 12.42 26.66 -12.14
CA ASP A 213 13.16 27.89 -12.43
C ASP A 213 12.30 29.16 -12.31
N GLU A 214 11.07 29.12 -12.84
CA GLU A 214 10.11 30.22 -12.68
C GLU A 214 9.70 30.44 -11.22
N VAL A 215 9.58 29.35 -10.45
CA VAL A 215 9.30 29.39 -9.02
C VAL A 215 10.47 30.07 -8.30
N VAL A 216 11.70 29.65 -8.55
CA VAL A 216 12.92 30.24 -7.94
C VAL A 216 12.98 31.73 -8.24
N LYS A 217 12.84 32.15 -9.51
CA LYS A 217 12.80 33.57 -9.90
C LYS A 217 11.74 34.35 -9.13
N ARG A 218 10.52 33.80 -9.01
CA ARG A 218 9.44 34.44 -8.26
C ARG A 218 9.73 34.56 -6.77
N VAL A 219 10.41 33.58 -6.17
CA VAL A 219 10.84 33.64 -4.76
C VAL A 219 11.95 34.66 -4.58
N GLN A 220 12.91 34.75 -5.51
CA GLN A 220 13.94 35.78 -5.50
C GLN A 220 13.33 37.19 -5.58
N ASP A 221 12.30 37.39 -6.41
CA ASP A 221 11.63 38.68 -6.56
C ASP A 221 10.71 39.05 -5.39
N LYS A 222 9.98 38.08 -4.82
CA LYS A 222 8.86 38.33 -3.89
C LYS A 222 9.03 37.70 -2.51
N GLY A 223 10.19 37.12 -2.21
CA GLY A 223 10.49 36.46 -0.94
C GLY A 223 9.48 35.37 -0.57
N GLU A 224 9.11 35.30 0.71
CA GLU A 224 8.17 34.31 1.23
C GLU A 224 6.78 34.35 0.59
N ASP A 225 6.33 35.51 0.11
CA ASP A 225 5.05 35.62 -0.61
C ASP A 225 5.16 35.04 -2.04
N GLY A 226 6.37 35.01 -2.61
CA GLY A 226 6.68 34.23 -3.80
C GLY A 226 6.54 32.74 -3.53
N LEU A 227 7.13 32.27 -2.42
CA LEU A 227 7.10 30.86 -2.00
C LEU A 227 5.67 30.38 -1.70
N LYS A 228 4.88 31.14 -0.92
CA LYS A 228 3.48 30.80 -0.63
C LYS A 228 2.65 30.62 -1.90
N ARG A 229 2.83 31.50 -2.90
CA ARG A 229 2.12 31.40 -4.18
C ARG A 229 2.62 30.24 -5.04
N ALA A 230 3.91 29.96 -5.00
CA ALA A 230 4.50 28.80 -5.66
C ALA A 230 3.90 27.47 -5.16
N CYS A 231 3.81 27.32 -3.84
CA CYS A 231 3.31 26.11 -3.17
C CYS A 231 1.78 25.98 -3.19
N SER A 232 1.02 27.08 -3.07
CA SER A 232 -0.44 27.02 -2.93
C SER A 232 -1.23 26.98 -4.25
N TYR A 233 -0.65 27.35 -5.39
CA TYR A 233 -1.45 27.56 -6.60
C TYR A 233 -0.80 27.10 -7.93
N THR A 234 0.53 27.02 -8.04
CA THR A 234 1.18 26.86 -9.37
C THR A 234 1.87 25.52 -9.65
N GLY A 235 2.30 24.77 -8.62
CA GLY A 235 2.99 23.48 -8.82
C GLY A 235 2.02 22.32 -9.05
N ALA A 236 1.15 22.05 -8.07
CA ALA A 236 0.18 20.98 -8.16
C ALA A 236 -0.91 21.28 -9.20
N HIS A 237 -1.58 22.44 -9.14
CA HIS A 237 -2.77 22.70 -9.96
C HIS A 237 -2.49 22.74 -11.49
N HIS A 238 -1.31 23.18 -11.94
CA HIS A 238 -0.96 23.20 -13.37
C HIS A 238 -0.52 21.85 -13.94
N PHE A 239 0.06 20.97 -13.11
CA PHE A 239 0.33 19.58 -13.48
C PHE A 239 -0.91 18.68 -13.29
N TYR A 240 -1.82 19.07 -12.39
CA TYR A 240 -3.02 18.31 -12.04
C TYR A 240 -4.15 18.48 -13.06
N TRP A 241 -4.28 19.66 -13.68
CA TRP A 241 -5.33 19.95 -14.67
C TRP A 241 -4.90 19.69 -16.11
N SER A 242 -4.73 18.40 -16.43
CA SER A 242 -4.95 17.82 -17.77
C SER A 242 -3.99 18.26 -18.89
N TYR A 243 -4.16 17.63 -20.06
CA TYR A 243 -3.55 17.88 -21.39
C TYR A 243 -3.32 19.36 -21.77
N TRP A 244 -3.87 20.31 -21.02
CA TRP A 244 -3.78 21.75 -21.25
C TRP A 244 -2.70 22.44 -20.39
N GLY A 245 -1.95 21.69 -19.57
CA GLY A 245 -0.88 22.19 -18.69
C GLY A 245 0.53 21.67 -19.04
N GLY A 246 1.39 21.62 -18.03
CA GLY A 246 2.79 21.15 -18.12
C GLY A 246 2.95 19.62 -18.26
N LEU A 247 1.91 18.95 -18.77
CA LEU A 247 1.97 17.55 -19.18
C LEU A 247 1.51 17.38 -20.62
N ARG A 248 1.21 18.47 -21.35
CA ARG A 248 0.72 18.41 -22.72
C ARG A 248 1.71 17.75 -23.66
N GLU A 249 2.93 18.26 -23.75
CA GLU A 249 3.94 17.68 -24.66
C GLU A 249 4.37 16.28 -24.23
N PRO A 250 4.57 15.98 -22.92
CA PRO A 250 4.74 14.60 -22.47
C PRO A 250 3.61 13.68 -22.93
N CYS A 251 2.36 14.13 -22.84
CA CYS A 251 1.21 13.35 -23.31
C CYS A 251 1.20 13.15 -24.82
N HIS A 252 1.50 14.18 -25.62
CA HIS A 252 1.59 14.03 -27.07
C HIS A 252 2.63 12.99 -27.46
N LYS A 253 3.79 12.98 -26.78
CA LYS A 253 4.84 11.98 -26.98
C LYS A 253 4.36 10.58 -26.67
N LEU A 254 3.68 10.41 -25.53
CA LEU A 254 3.10 9.13 -25.17
C LEU A 254 1.99 8.67 -26.12
N ASP A 255 1.22 9.58 -26.71
CA ASP A 255 0.15 9.20 -27.65
C ASP A 255 0.70 8.58 -28.95
N GLU A 256 1.98 8.79 -29.28
CA GLU A 256 2.67 8.13 -30.41
C GLU A 256 2.65 6.59 -30.31
N MET A 257 2.63 6.01 -29.10
CA MET A 257 2.52 4.55 -28.92
C MET A 257 1.07 4.03 -28.94
N ARG A 258 0.06 4.89 -28.87
CA ARG A 258 -1.33 4.47 -28.65
C ARG A 258 -1.87 3.59 -29.76
N GLU A 259 -1.81 4.07 -31.01
CA GLU A 259 -2.33 3.34 -32.17
C GLU A 259 -1.55 2.04 -32.42
N PRO A 260 -0.19 2.03 -32.42
CA PRO A 260 0.57 0.79 -32.52
C PRO A 260 0.21 -0.26 -31.46
N ILE A 261 -0.01 0.13 -30.21
CA ILE A 261 -0.43 -0.80 -29.15
C ILE A 261 -1.88 -1.25 -29.33
N GLU A 262 -2.77 -0.39 -29.79
CA GLU A 262 -4.17 -0.78 -30.06
C GLU A 262 -4.24 -1.88 -31.14
N LEU A 263 -3.32 -1.87 -32.11
CA LEU A 263 -3.19 -2.95 -33.08
C LEU A 263 -2.72 -4.27 -32.45
N LEU A 264 -1.87 -4.22 -31.41
CA LEU A 264 -1.55 -5.42 -30.61
C LEU A 264 -2.77 -5.95 -29.87
N GLY A 265 -3.72 -5.09 -29.50
CA GLY A 265 -5.02 -5.45 -28.93
C GLY A 265 -5.84 -6.41 -29.78
N ILE A 266 -5.57 -6.51 -31.09
CA ILE A 266 -6.20 -7.50 -31.97
C ILE A 266 -5.73 -8.93 -31.63
N ILE A 267 -4.47 -9.07 -31.20
CA ILE A 267 -3.85 -10.36 -30.87
C ILE A 267 -3.97 -10.62 -29.36
N CYS A 268 -3.81 -9.59 -28.54
CA CYS A 268 -3.86 -9.61 -27.08
C CYS A 268 -5.06 -8.79 -26.63
N SER A 269 -6.25 -9.39 -26.57
CA SER A 269 -7.54 -8.68 -26.43
C SER A 269 -7.69 -7.82 -25.17
N HIS A 270 -6.87 -8.07 -24.15
CA HIS A 270 -6.77 -7.33 -22.89
C HIS A 270 -5.83 -6.12 -22.95
N VAL A 271 -5.05 -5.97 -24.02
CA VAL A 271 -4.12 -4.84 -24.23
C VAL A 271 -4.87 -3.71 -24.90
N ARG A 272 -4.81 -2.52 -24.30
CA ARG A 272 -5.44 -1.29 -24.81
C ARG A 272 -4.42 -0.16 -24.87
N GLY A 273 -4.25 0.46 -26.03
CA GLY A 273 -3.26 1.53 -26.21
C GLY A 273 -3.53 2.73 -25.30
N TYR A 274 -4.81 3.06 -25.06
CA TYR A 274 -5.17 4.18 -24.19
C TYR A 274 -4.76 3.94 -22.72
N GLN A 275 -4.74 2.69 -22.24
CA GLN A 275 -4.35 2.37 -20.86
C GLN A 275 -2.88 2.68 -20.65
N PHE A 276 -2.03 2.30 -21.61
CA PHE A 276 -0.58 2.56 -21.56
C PHE A 276 -0.30 4.07 -21.43
N VAL A 277 -0.94 4.88 -22.27
CA VAL A 277 -0.82 6.35 -22.20
C VAL A 277 -1.35 6.90 -20.86
N SER A 278 -2.54 6.45 -20.45
CA SER A 278 -3.19 6.89 -19.21
C SER A 278 -2.36 6.58 -17.96
N ASP A 279 -1.67 5.45 -17.95
CA ASP A 279 -0.88 5.00 -16.81
C ASP A 279 0.44 5.77 -16.71
N CYS A 280 1.16 5.97 -17.83
CA CYS A 280 2.30 6.90 -17.85
C CYS A 280 1.90 8.31 -17.42
N TYR A 281 0.77 8.81 -17.92
CA TYR A 281 0.26 10.12 -17.54
C TYR A 281 -0.08 10.21 -16.04
N SER A 282 -0.71 9.17 -15.48
CA SER A 282 -1.03 9.10 -14.06
C SER A 282 0.22 9.06 -13.19
N MET A 283 1.26 8.37 -13.66
CA MET A 283 2.56 8.31 -13.03
C MET A 283 3.26 9.68 -13.01
N MET A 284 3.32 10.39 -14.14
CA MET A 284 3.92 11.73 -14.22
C MET A 284 3.22 12.73 -13.29
N LYS A 285 1.89 12.71 -13.20
CA LYS A 285 1.14 13.54 -12.25
C LYS A 285 1.53 13.26 -10.81
N GLU A 286 1.65 11.98 -10.45
CA GLU A 286 1.98 11.58 -9.09
C GLU A 286 3.43 11.94 -8.73
N LEU A 287 4.36 11.74 -9.67
CA LEU A 287 5.75 12.19 -9.56
C LEU A 287 5.85 13.70 -9.36
N ALA A 288 5.16 14.49 -10.19
CA ALA A 288 5.12 15.95 -10.05
C ALA A 288 4.57 16.36 -8.67
N ARG A 289 3.46 15.74 -8.24
CA ARG A 289 2.83 16.01 -6.94
C ARG A 289 3.81 15.75 -5.79
N LYS A 290 4.49 14.59 -5.80
CA LYS A 290 5.51 14.22 -4.80
C LYS A 290 6.71 15.17 -4.83
N ALA A 291 7.17 15.56 -6.01
CA ALA A 291 8.29 16.48 -6.17
C ALA A 291 7.96 17.87 -5.60
N TYR A 292 6.79 18.45 -5.93
CA TYR A 292 6.38 19.74 -5.38
C TYR A 292 6.14 19.71 -3.87
N PHE A 293 5.59 18.61 -3.36
CA PHE A 293 5.43 18.42 -1.91
C PHE A 293 6.80 18.37 -1.21
N THR A 294 7.73 17.59 -1.75
CA THR A 294 9.11 17.50 -1.22
C THR A 294 9.82 18.84 -1.30
N LEU A 295 9.67 19.57 -2.41
CA LEU A 295 10.24 20.90 -2.60
C LEU A 295 9.80 21.87 -1.50
N GLU A 296 8.51 21.91 -1.18
CA GLU A 296 8.00 22.76 -0.10
C GLU A 296 8.59 22.36 1.26
N ILE A 297 8.62 21.07 1.57
CA ILE A 297 9.16 20.58 2.84
C ILE A 297 10.64 20.92 2.98
N GLN A 298 11.44 20.65 1.96
CA GLN A 298 12.88 20.90 1.97
C GLN A 298 13.19 22.40 2.04
N THR A 299 12.47 23.22 1.29
CA THR A 299 12.62 24.69 1.36
C THR A 299 12.38 25.18 2.79
N ARG A 300 11.30 24.73 3.43
CA ARG A 300 11.00 25.10 4.82
C ARG A 300 12.02 24.57 5.82
N ALA A 301 12.58 23.38 5.58
CA ALA A 301 13.64 22.82 6.41
C ALA A 301 14.92 23.65 6.32
N ASN A 302 15.34 24.01 5.11
CA ASN A 302 16.51 24.87 4.85
C ASN A 302 16.34 26.25 5.50
N MET A 303 15.15 26.88 5.38
CA MET A 303 14.85 28.14 6.07
C MET A 303 14.97 28.02 7.60
N LYS A 304 14.50 26.91 8.19
CA LYS A 304 14.65 26.66 9.64
C LYS A 304 16.11 26.47 10.05
N ALA A 305 16.95 25.98 9.15
CA ALA A 305 18.39 25.83 9.35
C ALA A 305 19.16 27.16 9.22
N GLY A 306 18.49 28.25 8.84
CA GLY A 306 19.07 29.60 8.79
C GLY A 306 19.31 30.15 7.38
N ASP A 307 18.98 29.39 6.33
CA ASP A 307 19.09 29.87 4.95
C ASP A 307 18.06 30.97 4.66
N SER A 308 18.44 31.93 3.79
CA SER A 308 17.47 32.87 3.23
C SER A 308 16.43 32.11 2.39
N VAL A 309 15.23 32.68 2.20
CA VAL A 309 14.19 32.01 1.40
C VAL A 309 14.63 31.72 -0.05
N ALA A 310 15.50 32.57 -0.62
CA ALA A 310 16.06 32.40 -1.96
C ALA A 310 17.12 31.29 -2.02
N ASP A 311 18.00 31.20 -1.03
CA ASP A 311 19.00 30.12 -0.97
C ASP A 311 18.33 28.79 -0.64
N ALA A 312 17.34 28.81 0.27
CA ALA A 312 16.61 27.64 0.71
C ALA A 312 15.84 26.96 -0.43
N ILE A 313 15.16 27.73 -1.30
CA ILE A 313 14.44 27.17 -2.46
C ILE A 313 15.42 26.67 -3.52
N THR A 314 16.53 27.36 -3.75
CA THR A 314 17.54 26.96 -4.75
C THR A 314 18.15 25.61 -4.38
N LYS A 315 18.62 25.45 -3.14
CA LYS A 315 19.12 24.17 -2.62
C LYS A 315 18.08 23.06 -2.66
N ALA A 316 16.82 23.38 -2.38
CA ALA A 316 15.73 22.41 -2.40
C ALA A 316 15.40 21.95 -3.83
N VAL A 317 15.48 22.82 -4.84
CA VAL A 317 15.29 22.43 -6.24
C VAL A 317 16.39 21.44 -6.67
N GLU A 318 17.66 21.73 -6.37
CA GLU A 318 18.79 20.84 -6.71
C GLU A 318 18.62 19.43 -6.10
N ASP A 319 18.28 19.34 -4.81
CA ASP A 319 18.02 18.04 -4.13
C ASP A 319 16.81 17.30 -4.73
N VAL A 320 15.72 18.02 -4.99
CA VAL A 320 14.49 17.41 -5.51
C VAL A 320 14.64 16.97 -6.97
N GLN A 321 15.41 17.68 -7.79
CA GLN A 321 15.66 17.32 -9.18
C GLN A 321 16.36 15.95 -9.28
N GLY A 322 17.39 15.71 -8.46
CA GLY A 322 18.08 14.42 -8.40
C GLY A 322 17.16 13.28 -7.93
N ARG A 323 16.30 13.54 -6.94
CA ARG A 323 15.31 12.56 -6.46
C ARG A 323 14.25 12.26 -7.50
N LEU A 324 13.72 13.29 -8.17
CA LEU A 324 12.70 13.15 -9.21
C LEU A 324 13.24 12.34 -10.39
N LEU A 325 14.49 12.57 -10.80
CA LEU A 325 15.15 11.77 -11.83
C LEU A 325 15.22 10.30 -11.40
N ASN A 326 15.71 10.01 -10.20
CA ASN A 326 15.81 8.64 -9.68
C ASN A 326 14.43 7.94 -9.61
N ASP A 327 13.43 8.61 -9.03
CA ASP A 327 12.06 8.09 -8.96
C ASP A 327 11.54 7.82 -10.37
N THR A 328 11.73 8.74 -11.32
CA THR A 328 11.29 8.58 -12.72
C THR A 328 11.89 7.33 -13.36
N GLN A 329 13.19 7.07 -13.15
CA GLN A 329 13.87 5.89 -13.68
C GLN A 329 13.29 4.59 -13.09
N MET A 330 13.10 4.54 -11.76
CA MET A 330 12.50 3.38 -11.10
C MET A 330 11.09 3.10 -11.60
N TYR A 331 10.30 4.16 -11.77
CA TYR A 331 8.93 4.07 -12.23
C TYR A 331 8.83 3.65 -13.70
N MET A 332 9.71 4.16 -14.58
CA MET A 332 9.78 3.72 -15.97
C MET A 332 10.16 2.25 -16.09
N HIS A 333 11.14 1.80 -15.31
CA HIS A 333 11.56 0.39 -15.27
C HIS A 333 10.38 -0.52 -14.90
N GLN A 334 9.74 -0.24 -13.75
CA GLN A 334 8.59 -1.01 -13.29
C GLN A 334 7.43 -0.98 -14.31
N TYR A 335 7.14 0.19 -14.87
CA TYR A 335 6.08 0.33 -15.86
C TYR A 335 6.34 -0.51 -17.11
N LEU A 336 7.56 -0.46 -17.66
CA LEU A 336 7.94 -1.26 -18.82
C LEU A 336 7.83 -2.75 -18.50
N PHE A 337 8.34 -3.18 -17.36
CA PHE A 337 8.24 -4.56 -16.91
C PHE A 337 6.79 -5.04 -16.84
N ASP A 338 5.92 -4.31 -16.14
CA ASP A 338 4.52 -4.68 -15.96
C ASP A 338 3.76 -4.74 -17.30
N ARG A 339 4.03 -3.79 -18.20
CA ARG A 339 3.38 -3.75 -19.51
C ARG A 339 3.84 -4.86 -20.43
N LEU A 340 5.14 -5.13 -20.48
CA LEU A 340 5.66 -6.23 -21.28
C LEU A 340 5.13 -7.56 -20.75
N LYS A 341 5.10 -7.75 -19.42
CA LYS A 341 4.49 -8.92 -18.77
C LYS A 341 3.02 -9.07 -19.17
N GLN A 342 2.24 -7.99 -19.11
CA GLN A 342 0.83 -7.99 -19.52
C GLN A 342 0.66 -8.50 -20.96
N VAL A 343 1.53 -8.08 -21.89
CA VAL A 343 1.42 -8.50 -23.30
C VAL A 343 1.73 -9.98 -23.49
N VAL A 344 2.77 -10.50 -22.81
CA VAL A 344 3.27 -11.86 -23.07
C VAL A 344 2.60 -12.94 -22.21
N TRP A 345 1.98 -12.57 -21.08
CA TRP A 345 1.49 -13.54 -20.10
C TRP A 345 0.27 -14.33 -20.59
N GLU A 346 -0.75 -13.67 -21.14
CA GLU A 346 -2.00 -14.33 -21.51
C GLU A 346 -1.83 -15.46 -22.56
N PRO A 347 -1.00 -15.32 -23.61
CA PRO A 347 -0.69 -16.43 -24.50
C PRO A 347 0.01 -17.61 -23.80
N LEU A 348 0.88 -17.35 -22.83
CA LEU A 348 1.56 -18.40 -22.07
C LEU A 348 0.60 -19.11 -21.12
N GLU A 349 -0.19 -18.34 -20.38
CA GLU A 349 -1.20 -18.85 -19.46
C GLU A 349 -2.23 -19.71 -20.18
N SER A 350 -2.74 -19.26 -21.32
CA SER A 350 -3.80 -19.95 -22.05
C SER A 350 -3.31 -21.09 -22.96
N LYS A 351 -2.03 -21.10 -23.36
CA LYS A 351 -1.48 -22.10 -24.31
C LYS A 351 -0.33 -22.93 -23.76
N ALA A 352 0.64 -22.32 -23.08
CA ALA A 352 1.82 -23.02 -22.59
C ALA A 352 1.51 -23.83 -21.33
N ILE A 353 0.83 -23.23 -20.33
CA ILE A 353 0.51 -23.93 -19.07
C ILE A 353 -0.31 -25.21 -19.34
N PRO A 354 -1.42 -25.19 -20.12
CA PRO A 354 -2.18 -26.41 -20.38
C PRO A 354 -1.40 -27.46 -21.17
N ALA A 355 -0.53 -27.05 -22.09
CA ALA A 355 0.30 -27.96 -22.88
C ALA A 355 1.38 -28.66 -22.05
N LEU A 356 1.83 -28.02 -20.97
CA LEU A 356 2.90 -28.52 -20.09
C LEU A 356 2.36 -29.23 -18.84
N ALA A 357 1.08 -29.03 -18.50
CA ALA A 357 0.46 -29.60 -17.30
C ALA A 357 0.61 -31.13 -17.20
N SER A 358 0.38 -31.87 -18.29
CA SER A 358 0.48 -33.33 -18.30
C SER A 358 1.91 -33.85 -18.07
N LEU A 359 2.94 -33.04 -18.33
CA LEU A 359 4.34 -33.42 -18.10
C LEU A 359 4.69 -33.44 -16.60
N VAL A 360 3.99 -32.63 -15.82
CA VAL A 360 4.26 -32.43 -14.39
C VAL A 360 3.24 -33.11 -13.49
N GLU A 361 2.08 -33.53 -14.00
CA GLU A 361 1.07 -34.31 -13.27
C GLU A 361 1.64 -35.41 -12.36
N PRO A 362 2.61 -36.25 -12.80
CA PRO A 362 3.17 -37.29 -11.95
C PRO A 362 3.90 -36.77 -10.69
N LEU A 363 4.33 -35.51 -10.67
CA LEU A 363 4.98 -34.89 -9.52
C LEU A 363 4.01 -34.64 -8.36
N ASP A 364 2.70 -34.63 -8.57
CA ASP A 364 1.72 -34.37 -7.50
C ASP A 364 1.72 -35.48 -6.44
N ALA A 365 2.07 -36.69 -6.86
CA ALA A 365 2.27 -37.83 -5.98
C ALA A 365 3.44 -37.63 -5.01
N LEU A 366 4.38 -36.73 -5.30
CA LEU A 366 5.55 -36.44 -4.46
C LEU A 366 5.27 -35.42 -3.37
N ILE A 367 4.13 -34.71 -3.42
CA ILE A 367 3.79 -33.70 -2.39
C ILE A 367 3.34 -34.42 -1.11
N PRO A 368 4.03 -34.21 0.03
CA PRO A 368 3.60 -34.79 1.31
C PRO A 368 2.21 -34.31 1.71
N GLY A 369 1.38 -35.20 2.24
CA GLY A 369 0.00 -34.89 2.64
C GLY A 369 -0.18 -33.60 3.47
N PRO A 370 0.64 -33.35 4.51
CA PRO A 370 0.55 -32.13 5.31
C PRO A 370 0.85 -30.83 4.54
N VAL A 371 1.59 -30.92 3.42
CA VAL A 371 2.03 -29.80 2.61
C VAL A 371 1.09 -29.53 1.42
N LYS A 372 0.24 -30.49 1.04
CA LYS A 372 -0.71 -30.37 -0.09
C LYS A 372 -1.69 -29.20 0.01
N GLN A 373 -1.95 -28.68 1.22
CA GLN A 373 -2.80 -27.50 1.41
C GLN A 373 -2.09 -26.17 1.07
N PHE A 374 -0.76 -26.18 0.97
CA PHE A 374 0.05 -24.98 0.72
C PHE A 374 0.66 -24.96 -0.69
N ILE A 375 0.91 -26.14 -1.27
CA ILE A 375 1.59 -26.29 -2.55
C ILE A 375 0.74 -27.16 -3.48
N SER A 376 0.66 -26.76 -4.75
CA SER A 376 0.16 -27.60 -5.84
C SER A 376 1.13 -27.60 -7.00
N ILE A 377 1.24 -28.72 -7.73
CA ILE A 377 2.12 -28.78 -8.91
C ILE A 377 1.68 -27.79 -10.00
N ALA A 378 0.37 -27.60 -10.18
CA ALA A 378 -0.15 -26.63 -11.13
C ALA A 378 0.31 -25.20 -10.78
N GLY A 379 0.21 -24.80 -9.50
CA GLY A 379 0.69 -23.50 -9.03
C GLY A 379 2.21 -23.35 -9.16
N LEU A 380 2.98 -24.42 -8.91
CA LEU A 380 4.44 -24.41 -9.11
C LEU A 380 4.82 -24.31 -10.59
N LEU A 381 4.06 -24.93 -11.49
CA LEU A 381 4.26 -24.81 -12.94
C LEU A 381 4.02 -23.37 -13.41
N GLU A 382 2.90 -22.79 -13.01
CA GLU A 382 2.56 -21.40 -13.32
C GLU A 382 3.64 -20.45 -12.78
N ARG A 383 4.04 -20.61 -11.52
CA ARG A 383 5.11 -19.85 -10.90
C ARG A 383 6.43 -20.00 -11.67
N PHE A 384 6.85 -21.21 -11.99
CA PHE A 384 8.09 -21.46 -12.72
C PHE A 384 8.10 -20.77 -14.10
N ILE A 385 6.98 -20.82 -14.82
CA ILE A 385 6.83 -20.14 -16.10
C ILE A 385 6.86 -18.62 -15.90
N SER A 386 6.15 -18.09 -14.89
CA SER A 386 6.22 -16.66 -14.53
C SER A 386 7.64 -16.23 -14.22
N ASP A 387 8.34 -16.92 -13.32
CA ASP A 387 9.71 -16.59 -12.90
C ASP A 387 10.69 -16.64 -14.10
N THR A 388 10.50 -17.60 -15.01
CA THR A 388 11.30 -17.69 -16.25
C THR A 388 11.06 -16.51 -17.17
N VAL A 389 9.79 -16.11 -17.34
CA VAL A 389 9.42 -14.95 -18.15
C VAL A 389 9.92 -13.67 -17.51
N ASP A 390 9.75 -13.52 -16.20
CA ASP A 390 10.20 -12.37 -15.43
C ASP A 390 11.71 -12.16 -15.61
N GLY A 391 12.53 -13.21 -15.54
CA GLY A 391 13.96 -13.10 -15.82
C GLY A 391 14.31 -12.68 -17.26
N ILE A 392 13.51 -13.10 -18.26
CA ILE A 392 13.68 -12.64 -19.65
C ILE A 392 13.29 -11.17 -19.79
N LEU A 393 12.19 -10.77 -19.14
CA LEU A 393 11.69 -9.40 -19.14
C LEU A 393 12.65 -8.44 -18.45
N GLU A 394 13.17 -8.80 -17.28
CA GLU A 394 14.16 -8.01 -16.55
C GLU A 394 15.37 -7.72 -17.44
N GLY A 395 15.94 -8.73 -18.10
CA GLY A 395 17.06 -8.53 -19.02
C GLY A 395 16.75 -7.58 -20.18
N ALA A 396 15.55 -7.69 -20.78
CA ALA A 396 15.12 -6.82 -21.86
C ALA A 396 14.84 -5.38 -21.39
N VAL A 397 14.26 -5.21 -20.21
CA VAL A 397 13.96 -3.90 -19.62
C VAL A 397 15.25 -3.23 -19.14
N ASP A 398 16.19 -3.95 -18.56
CA ASP A 398 17.46 -3.38 -18.12
C ASP A 398 18.29 -2.83 -19.30
N GLU A 399 18.36 -3.56 -20.41
CA GLU A 399 19.00 -3.11 -21.64
C GLU A 399 18.32 -1.84 -22.18
N ALA A 400 16.99 -1.84 -22.21
CA ALA A 400 16.18 -0.73 -22.68
C ALA A 400 16.25 0.51 -21.78
N ALA A 401 16.12 0.33 -20.47
CA ALA A 401 16.11 1.38 -19.47
C ALA A 401 17.49 2.02 -19.34
N SER A 402 18.58 1.25 -19.46
CA SER A 402 19.94 1.80 -19.45
C SER A 402 20.14 2.84 -20.57
N SER A 403 19.61 2.57 -21.78
CA SER A 403 19.66 3.52 -22.89
C SER A 403 18.79 4.76 -22.66
N ALA A 404 17.62 4.61 -22.01
CA ALA A 404 16.72 5.73 -21.70
C ALA A 404 17.28 6.61 -20.56
N ILE A 405 17.92 6.00 -19.56
CA ILE A 405 18.53 6.67 -18.41
C ILE A 405 19.57 7.72 -18.84
N GLU A 406 20.40 7.39 -19.83
CA GLU A 406 21.37 8.35 -20.38
C GLU A 406 20.69 9.56 -21.02
N GLY A 407 19.57 9.35 -21.71
CA GLY A 407 18.74 10.41 -22.29
C GLY A 407 18.09 11.31 -21.22
N LEU A 408 17.52 10.71 -20.17
CA LEU A 408 16.88 11.44 -19.08
C LEU A 408 17.86 12.29 -18.27
N ALA A 409 19.07 11.77 -18.02
CA ALA A 409 20.10 12.51 -17.31
C ALA A 409 20.56 13.77 -18.07
N SER A 410 20.40 13.79 -19.40
CA SER A 410 20.70 14.98 -20.23
C SER A 410 19.57 16.02 -20.26
N ALA A 411 18.36 15.65 -19.79
CA ALA A 411 17.19 16.53 -19.72
C ALA A 411 17.07 17.30 -18.38
N VAL A 412 17.92 16.92 -17.41
CA VAL A 412 18.11 17.50 -16.08
C VAL A 412 19.39 18.32 -16.11
#